data_AF-W8NT87-F1
#
_entry.id   AF-W8NT87-F1
#
_cell.length_a   1.000
_cell.length_b   1.000
_cell.length_c   1.000
_cell.angle_alpha   90.00
_cell.angle_beta   90.00
_cell.angle_gamma   90.00
#
_symmetry.space_group_name_H-M   'P 1'
#
loop_
_entity.id
_entity.type
_entity.pdbx_description
1 polymer ?
#
loop_
_entity_poly.entity_id
_entity_poly.type
_entity_poly.pdbx_seq_one_letter_code
_entity_poly.pdbx_strand_id
1 'polypeptide(L)'
;MYGHPVEPALTGLGTLALFGFLFALFVAGLILAFSAKLVGIKDASIVGAMVAIVGGGILGAIVGGIVALVFAIAGPMGIALGWLAFMVTYVWVIKVVFHTDWLRAFLAWLIAIVVELIIAGFLGLAGVATLGILHP
;
A
#
# COMPACT_ATOMS: atom_id res chain seq x y z
N MET A 1 30.42 -18.24 26.57
CA MET A 1 29.24 -17.42 26.23
C MET A 1 29.51 -16.78 24.87
N TYR A 2 29.22 -17.49 23.79
CA TYR A 2 29.34 -16.96 22.42
C TYR A 2 27.92 -16.57 21.98
N GLY A 3 27.60 -15.28 22.03
CA GLY A 3 26.39 -14.76 21.40
C GLY A 3 26.53 -14.88 19.89
N HIS A 4 25.57 -15.54 19.23
CA HIS A 4 25.60 -15.71 17.78
C HIS A 4 25.47 -14.33 17.11
N PRO A 5 26.43 -13.89 16.28
CA PRO A 5 26.40 -12.57 15.63
C PRO A 5 25.24 -12.39 14.63
N VAL A 6 24.43 -13.43 14.42
CA VAL A 6 23.26 -13.43 13.53
C VAL A 6 22.03 -12.80 14.20
N GLU A 7 21.91 -12.86 15.54
CA GLU A 7 20.75 -12.34 16.28
C GLU A 7 20.63 -10.81 16.19
N PRO A 8 21.69 -10.00 16.37
CA PRO A 8 21.61 -8.54 16.26
C PRO A 8 21.37 -8.07 14.82
N ALA A 9 21.92 -8.79 13.83
CA ALA A 9 21.76 -8.43 12.42
C ALA A 9 20.33 -8.70 11.93
N LEU A 10 19.73 -9.83 12.31
CA LEU A 10 18.37 -10.17 11.94
C LEU A 10 17.33 -9.27 12.63
N THR A 11 17.53 -8.94 13.91
CA THR A 11 16.69 -7.96 14.62
C THR A 11 16.85 -6.54 14.07
N GLY A 12 18.06 -6.14 13.67
CA GLY A 12 18.32 -4.85 13.01
C GLY A 12 17.60 -4.72 11.67
N LEU A 13 17.68 -5.75 10.81
CA LEU A 13 16.98 -5.79 9.51
C LEU A 13 15.46 -5.79 9.68
N GLY A 14 14.92 -6.56 10.63
CA GLY A 14 13.48 -6.58 10.90
C GLY A 14 12.95 -5.23 11.37
N THR A 15 13.71 -4.55 12.24
CA THR A 15 13.36 -3.22 12.74
C THR A 15 13.35 -2.17 11.63
N LEU A 16 14.39 -2.15 10.78
CA LEU A 16 14.47 -1.25 9.63
C LEU A 16 13.33 -1.50 8.63
N ALA A 17 12.99 -2.77 8.35
CA ALA A 17 11.88 -3.12 7.47
C ALA A 17 10.54 -2.61 8.01
N LEU A 18 10.30 -2.75 9.32
CA LEU A 18 9.09 -2.24 9.96
C LEU A 18 8.99 -0.71 9.85
N PHE A 19 10.06 0.02 10.17
CA PHE A 19 10.05 1.49 10.04
C PHE A 19 9.92 1.93 8.59
N GLY A 20 10.58 1.25 7.65
CA GLY A 20 10.43 1.49 6.21
C GLY A 20 8.98 1.28 5.75
N PHE A 21 8.32 0.22 6.21
CA PHE A 21 6.91 -0.04 5.93
C PHE A 21 5.99 1.03 6.51
N LEU A 22 6.16 1.40 7.79
CA LEU A 22 5.36 2.46 8.42
C LEU A 22 5.55 3.81 7.71
N PHE A 23 6.78 4.12 7.31
CA PHE A 23 7.08 5.32 6.54
C PHE A 23 6.43 5.28 5.15
N ALA A 24 6.46 4.13 4.48
CA ALA A 24 5.79 3.95 3.19
C ALA A 24 4.27 4.17 3.31
N LEU A 25 3.62 3.62 4.35
CA LEU A 25 2.19 3.85 4.60
C LEU A 25 1.88 5.35 4.83
N PHE A 26 2.76 6.05 5.55
CA PHE A 26 2.64 7.49 5.76
C PHE A 26 2.76 8.28 4.46
N VAL A 27 3.74 7.95 3.62
CA VAL A 27 3.91 8.57 2.29
C VAL A 27 2.70 8.26 1.40
N ALA A 28 2.22 7.02 1.38
CA ALA A 28 1.08 6.61 0.59
C ALA A 28 -0.19 7.41 0.95
N GLY A 29 -0.46 7.62 2.24
CA GLY A 29 -1.63 8.41 2.61
C GLY A 29 -1.44 9.92 2.41
N LEU A 30 -0.21 10.46 2.47
CA LEU A 30 0.03 11.83 2.00
C LEU A 30 -0.32 11.98 0.52
N ILE A 31 0.18 11.07 -0.31
CA ILE A 31 -0.12 11.04 -1.75
C ILE A 31 -1.62 10.93 -1.97
N LEU A 32 -2.30 10.00 -1.29
CA LEU A 32 -3.75 9.84 -1.41
C LEU A 32 -4.51 11.11 -1.01
N ALA A 33 -4.09 11.82 0.04
CA ALA A 33 -4.71 13.08 0.43
C ALA A 33 -4.60 14.15 -0.67
N PHE A 34 -3.44 14.27 -1.33
CA PHE A 34 -3.25 15.18 -2.45
C PHE A 34 -4.04 14.74 -3.68
N SER A 35 -4.03 13.44 -4.02
CA SER A 35 -4.81 12.87 -5.12
C SER A 35 -6.30 13.13 -4.93
N ALA A 36 -6.81 12.95 -3.71
CA ALA A 36 -8.20 13.22 -3.37
C ALA A 36 -8.57 14.69 -3.61
N LYS A 37 -7.72 15.63 -3.18
CA LYS A 37 -7.91 17.07 -3.47
C LYS A 37 -7.87 17.38 -4.96
N LEU A 38 -6.96 16.75 -5.69
CA LEU A 38 -6.79 16.95 -7.13
C LEU A 38 -8.04 16.54 -7.93
N VAL A 39 -8.74 15.49 -7.50
CA VAL A 39 -9.99 15.02 -8.13
C VAL A 39 -11.25 15.69 -7.56
N GLY A 40 -11.08 16.72 -6.73
CA GLY A 40 -12.18 17.58 -6.25
C GLY A 40 -12.82 17.15 -4.93
N ILE A 41 -12.18 16.27 -4.13
CA ILE A 41 -12.59 15.96 -2.76
C ILE A 41 -12.00 17.03 -1.82
N LYS A 42 -12.75 18.10 -1.60
CA LYS A 42 -12.26 19.30 -0.88
C LYS A 42 -11.91 19.04 0.59
N ASP A 43 -12.70 18.18 1.24
CA ASP A 43 -12.56 17.87 2.67
C ASP A 43 -11.56 16.74 2.96
N ALA A 44 -10.77 16.34 1.96
CA ALA A 44 -9.76 15.30 2.13
C ALA A 44 -8.68 15.75 3.11
N SER A 45 -8.63 15.07 4.26
CA SER A 45 -7.63 15.29 5.31
C SER A 45 -6.53 14.22 5.25
N ILE A 46 -5.33 14.55 5.73
CA ILE A 46 -4.22 13.59 5.84
C ILE A 46 -4.59 12.44 6.77
N VAL A 47 -5.25 12.72 7.91
CA VAL A 47 -5.69 11.70 8.85
C VAL A 47 -6.71 10.76 8.20
N GLY A 48 -7.68 11.30 7.46
CA GLY A 48 -8.62 10.49 6.67
C GLY A 48 -7.89 9.63 5.65
N ALA A 49 -6.90 10.18 4.94
CA ALA A 49 -6.10 9.42 3.99
C ALA A 49 -5.30 8.28 4.66
N MET A 50 -4.72 8.51 5.84
CA MET A 50 -4.06 7.47 6.64
C MET A 50 -5.02 6.34 6.98
N VAL A 51 -6.22 6.69 7.48
CA VAL A 51 -7.27 5.71 7.81
C VAL A 51 -7.70 4.95 6.56
N ALA A 52 -7.82 5.62 5.41
CA ALA A 52 -8.18 4.99 4.15
C ALA A 52 -7.09 4.05 3.62
N ILE A 53 -5.80 4.39 3.79
CA ILE A 53 -4.69 3.52 3.40
C ILE A 53 -4.63 2.28 4.30
N VAL A 54 -4.60 2.47 5.61
CA VAL A 54 -4.49 1.36 6.57
C VAL A 54 -5.75 0.50 6.54
N GLY A 55 -6.92 1.14 6.62
CA GLY A 55 -8.21 0.47 6.58
C GLY A 55 -8.49 -0.19 5.23
N GLY A 56 -8.17 0.49 4.13
CA GLY A 56 -8.32 -0.05 2.77
C GLY A 56 -7.39 -1.23 2.51
N GLY A 57 -6.13 -1.14 2.96
CA GLY A 57 -5.16 -2.22 2.86
C GLY A 57 -5.58 -3.45 3.68
N ILE A 58 -5.94 -3.26 4.95
CA ILE A 58 -6.35 -4.36 5.84
C ILE A 58 -7.65 -5.00 5.35
N LEU A 59 -8.71 -4.20 5.16
CA LEU A 59 -10.01 -4.73 4.76
C LEU A 59 -9.95 -5.31 3.35
N GLY A 60 -9.24 -4.65 2.43
CA GLY A 60 -8.99 -5.15 1.09
C GLY A 60 -8.27 -6.50 1.11
N ALA A 61 -7.21 -6.64 1.92
CA ALA A 61 -6.47 -7.91 2.04
C ALA A 61 -7.34 -9.04 2.61
N ILE A 62 -8.18 -8.74 3.60
CA ILE A 62 -9.12 -9.72 4.16
C ILE A 62 -10.15 -10.14 3.12
N VAL A 63 -10.86 -9.20 2.50
CA VAL A 63 -11.92 -9.51 1.53
C VAL A 63 -11.33 -10.18 0.29
N GLY A 64 -10.24 -9.66 -0.25
CA GLY A 64 -9.54 -10.24 -1.39
C GLY A 64 -8.99 -11.64 -1.10
N GLY A 65 -8.43 -11.86 0.09
CA GLY A 65 -7.96 -13.17 0.53
C GLY A 65 -9.08 -14.18 0.70
N ILE A 66 -10.21 -13.79 1.29
CA ILE A 66 -11.40 -14.63 1.40
C ILE A 66 -11.93 -15.00 0.01
N VAL A 67 -12.06 -14.03 -0.90
CA VAL A 67 -12.54 -14.29 -2.26
C VAL A 67 -11.56 -15.22 -3.00
N ALA A 68 -10.25 -14.96 -2.92
CA ALA A 68 -9.25 -15.83 -3.52
C ALA A 68 -9.33 -17.27 -2.99
N LEU A 69 -9.58 -17.43 -1.68
CA LEU A 69 -9.71 -18.74 -1.03
C LEU A 69 -11.00 -19.47 -1.45
N VAL A 70 -12.14 -18.78 -1.45
CA VAL A 70 -13.44 -19.34 -1.85
C VAL A 70 -13.40 -19.83 -3.30
N PHE A 71 -12.73 -19.07 -4.17
CA PHE A 71 -12.57 -19.42 -5.58
C PHE A 71 -11.25 -20.13 -5.88
N ALA A 72 -10.56 -20.69 -4.87
CA ALA A 72 -9.26 -21.36 -5.07
C ALA A 72 -9.37 -22.55 -6.05
N ILE A 73 -10.52 -23.25 -6.05
CA ILE A 73 -10.81 -24.35 -6.98
C ILE A 73 -10.93 -23.89 -8.45
N ALA A 74 -11.14 -22.60 -8.69
CA ALA A 74 -11.21 -22.00 -10.03
C ALA A 74 -9.83 -21.66 -10.61
N GLY A 75 -8.74 -22.07 -9.94
CA GLY A 75 -7.37 -21.89 -10.42
C GLY A 75 -6.98 -20.40 -10.55
N PRO A 76 -6.27 -19.99 -11.61
CA PRO A 76 -5.82 -18.60 -11.81
C PRO A 76 -6.96 -17.56 -11.77
N MET A 77 -8.18 -17.97 -12.12
CA MET A 77 -9.34 -17.09 -12.10
C MET A 77 -9.74 -16.69 -10.68
N GLY A 78 -9.56 -17.58 -9.69
CA GLY A 78 -9.80 -17.27 -8.28
C GLY A 78 -8.88 -16.17 -7.75
N ILE A 79 -7.61 -16.19 -8.16
CA ILE A 79 -6.62 -15.15 -7.80
C ILE A 79 -7.03 -13.80 -8.38
N ALA A 80 -7.42 -13.76 -9.66
CA ALA A 80 -7.87 -12.53 -10.31
C ALA A 80 -9.13 -11.93 -9.64
N LEU A 81 -10.10 -12.79 -9.26
CA LEU A 81 -11.29 -12.37 -8.52
C LEU A 81 -10.95 -11.82 -7.13
N GLY A 82 -9.99 -12.45 -6.44
CA GLY A 82 -9.48 -11.94 -5.16
C GLY A 82 -8.85 -10.56 -5.29
N TRP A 83 -8.03 -10.34 -6.31
CA TRP A 83 -7.46 -9.03 -6.60
C TRP A 83 -8.52 -7.98 -6.92
N LEU A 84 -9.52 -8.32 -7.73
CA LEU A 84 -10.61 -7.41 -8.06
C LEU A 84 -11.40 -7.05 -6.80
N ALA A 85 -11.69 -8.03 -5.94
CA ALA A 85 -12.35 -7.80 -4.66
C ALA A 85 -11.51 -6.89 -3.75
N PHE A 86 -10.20 -7.10 -3.67
CA PHE A 86 -9.28 -6.20 -2.97
C PHE A 86 -9.43 -4.76 -3.47
N MET A 87 -9.35 -4.54 -4.79
CA MET A 87 -9.42 -3.19 -5.36
C MET A 87 -10.73 -2.49 -5.06
N VAL A 88 -11.85 -3.20 -5.27
CA VAL A 88 -13.19 -2.67 -5.05
C VAL A 88 -13.40 -2.32 -3.57
N THR A 89 -12.97 -3.18 -2.66
CA THR A 89 -13.04 -2.93 -1.23
C THR A 89 -12.16 -1.75 -0.82
N TYR A 90 -10.96 -1.62 -1.38
CA TYR A 90 -10.08 -0.49 -1.09
C TYR A 90 -10.71 0.83 -1.52
N VAL A 91 -11.20 0.90 -2.77
CA VAL A 91 -11.87 2.09 -3.31
C VAL A 91 -13.14 2.41 -2.50
N TRP A 92 -13.87 1.39 -2.05
CA TRP A 92 -15.01 1.56 -1.16
C TRP A 92 -14.61 2.18 0.18
N VAL A 93 -13.51 1.76 0.81
CA VAL A 93 -13.02 2.40 2.04
C VAL A 93 -12.70 3.88 1.81
N ILE A 94 -12.00 4.22 0.73
CA ILE A 94 -11.70 5.61 0.36
C ILE A 94 -13.00 6.41 0.21
N LYS A 95 -13.99 5.84 -0.48
CA LYS A 95 -15.31 6.44 -0.67
C LYS A 95 -16.00 6.74 0.66
N VAL A 96 -16.00 5.78 1.59
CA VAL A 96 -16.62 5.92 2.91
C VAL A 96 -15.88 6.94 3.76
N VAL A 97 -14.55 6.89 3.81
CA VAL A 97 -13.73 7.78 4.64
C VAL A 97 -13.83 9.23 4.17
N PHE A 98 -13.81 9.47 2.85
CA PHE A 98 -13.89 10.81 2.29
C PHE A 98 -15.32 11.27 1.94
N HIS A 99 -16.35 10.47 2.23
CA HIS A 99 -17.75 10.80 1.97
C HIS A 99 -17.98 11.29 0.52
N THR A 100 -17.46 10.55 -0.45
CA THR A 100 -17.45 10.95 -1.87
C THR A 100 -18.16 9.93 -2.77
N ASP A 101 -18.26 10.23 -4.07
CA ASP A 101 -18.74 9.31 -5.09
C ASP A 101 -17.67 8.30 -5.52
N TRP A 102 -18.13 7.18 -6.09
CA TRP A 102 -17.27 6.10 -6.59
C TRP A 102 -16.24 6.56 -7.61
N LEU A 103 -16.64 7.40 -8.57
CA LEU A 103 -15.72 7.88 -9.61
C LEU A 103 -14.56 8.67 -9.01
N ARG A 104 -14.84 9.60 -8.08
CA ARG A 104 -13.79 10.39 -7.42
C ARG A 104 -12.89 9.54 -6.53
N ALA A 105 -13.47 8.60 -5.76
CA ALA A 105 -12.68 7.67 -4.96
C ALA A 105 -11.75 6.81 -5.83
N PHE A 106 -12.27 6.29 -6.94
CA PHE A 106 -11.50 5.50 -7.91
C PHE A 106 -10.37 6.33 -8.54
N LEU A 107 -10.65 7.56 -8.97
CA LEU A 107 -9.64 8.45 -9.55
C LEU A 107 -8.57 8.84 -8.53
N ALA A 108 -8.95 9.15 -7.28
CA ALA A 108 -7.99 9.45 -6.21
C ALA A 108 -7.07 8.26 -5.94
N TRP A 109 -7.63 7.07 -5.86
CA TRP A 109 -6.91 5.82 -5.71
C TRP A 109 -5.97 5.56 -6.90
N LEU A 110 -6.46 5.75 -8.14
CA LEU A 110 -5.69 5.54 -9.36
C LEU A 110 -4.50 6.50 -9.48
N ILE A 111 -4.68 7.77 -9.16
CA ILE A 111 -3.58 8.74 -9.14
C ILE A 111 -2.58 8.37 -8.06
N ALA A 112 -3.07 7.98 -6.87
CA ALA A 112 -2.20 7.61 -5.77
C ALA A 112 -1.32 6.40 -6.10
N ILE A 113 -1.89 5.33 -6.66
CA ILE A 113 -1.12 4.12 -7.01
C ILE A 113 -0.12 4.39 -8.13
N VAL A 114 -0.44 5.23 -9.12
CA VAL A 114 0.50 5.62 -10.18
C VAL A 114 1.69 6.37 -9.59
N VAL A 115 1.44 7.35 -8.74
CA VAL A 115 2.52 8.14 -8.08
C VAL A 115 3.35 7.25 -7.17
N GLU A 116 2.71 6.35 -6.41
CA GLU A 116 3.39 5.41 -5.52
C GLU A 116 4.30 4.46 -6.31
N LEU A 117 3.84 3.91 -7.44
CA LEU A 117 4.66 3.05 -8.31
C LEU A 117 5.86 3.80 -8.90
N ILE A 118 5.69 5.07 -9.27
CA ILE A 118 6.79 5.91 -9.77
C ILE A 118 7.84 6.11 -8.67
N ILE A 119 7.40 6.50 -7.46
CA ILE A 119 8.30 6.72 -6.31
C ILE A 119 9.01 5.42 -5.92
N ALA A 120 8.28 4.30 -5.82
CA ALA A 120 8.84 3.00 -5.52
C ALA A 120 9.86 2.57 -6.58
N GLY A 121 9.60 2.84 -7.87
CA GLY A 121 10.54 2.60 -8.96
C GLY A 121 11.85 3.38 -8.80
N PHE A 122 11.78 4.69 -8.53
CA PHE A 122 12.97 5.51 -8.30
C PHE A 122 13.74 5.10 -7.05
N LEU A 123 13.05 4.81 -5.94
CA LEU A 123 13.68 4.37 -4.70
C LEU A 123 14.34 2.98 -4.86
N GLY A 124 13.68 2.08 -5.60
CA GLY A 124 14.25 0.77 -5.93
C GLY A 124 15.54 0.90 -6.74
N LEU A 125 15.54 1.75 -7.77
CA LEU A 125 16.74 2.03 -8.57
C LEU A 125 17.86 2.67 -7.73
N ALA A 126 17.53 3.63 -6.87
CA ALA A 126 18.50 4.25 -5.97
C ALA A 126 19.09 3.25 -4.96
N GLY A 127 18.24 2.37 -4.42
CA GLY A 127 18.65 1.28 -3.53
C GLY A 127 19.62 0.31 -4.22
N VAL A 128 19.30 -0.13 -5.44
CA VAL A 128 20.20 -0.99 -6.22
C VAL A 128 21.53 -0.28 -6.54
N ALA A 129 21.47 0.99 -6.95
CA ALA A 129 22.67 1.77 -7.25
C ALA A 129 23.59 1.94 -6.02
N THR A 130 23.02 2.25 -4.86
CA THR A 130 23.80 2.41 -3.61
C THR A 130 24.39 1.09 -3.12
N LEU A 131 23.65 -0.01 -3.19
CA LEU A 131 24.18 -1.34 -2.86
C LEU A 131 25.28 -1.79 -3.82
N GLY A 132 25.14 -1.48 -5.12
CA GLY A 132 26.18 -1.75 -6.12
C GLY A 132 27.45 -0.91 -5.95
N ILE A 133 27.36 0.27 -5.34
CA ILE A 133 28.52 1.11 -5.01
C ILE A 133 29.23 0.63 -3.73
N LEU A 134 28.48 0.07 -2.78
CA LEU A 134 29.00 -0.41 -1.49
C LEU A 134 29.64 -1.82 -1.57
N HIS A 135 29.40 -2.55 -2.66
CA HIS A 135 29.99 -3.86 -2.96
C HIS A 135 30.64 -3.85 -4.38
N PRO A 136 31.82 -3.23 -4.56
CA PRO A 136 32.56 -3.31 -5.82
C PRO A 136 33.12 -4.71 -6.11
#